data_AF-A0A0D5ZGZ6-F1
#
_entry.id   AF-A0A0D5ZGZ6-F1
#
_cell.length_a   1.000
_cell.length_b   1.000
_cell.length_c   1.000
_cell.angle_alpha   90.00
_cell.angle_beta   90.00
_cell.angle_gamma   90.00
#
_symmetry.space_group_name_H-M   'P 1'
#
loop_
_entity.id
_entity.type
_entity.pdbx_description
1 polymer ?
#
loop_
_entity_poly.entity_id
_entity_poly.type
_entity_poly.pdbx_seq_one_letter_code
_entity_poly.pdbx_strand_id
1 'polypeptide(L)'
;MSKQSGETPSILRDRTNETKRNDFTNDKESLSLESMSYCSRFEICSAPKCPLDILIDIRTSIEDDPKCEMAKPTRHKYWLSMPDELKSRLPYRGYLSKEYNRKLAARKRWDSLTDEQRKEIRDRLSKGGQYDEA
;
A
#
# COMPACT_ATOMS: atom_id res chain seq x y z
N MET A 1 2.43 42.26 -11.17
CA MET A 1 3.69 41.51 -11.01
C MET A 1 3.33 40.06 -10.75
N SER A 2 3.48 39.21 -11.76
CA SER A 2 3.10 37.79 -11.72
C SER A 2 4.06 37.02 -10.81
N LYS A 3 3.52 36.32 -9.81
CA LYS A 3 4.29 35.38 -8.98
C LYS A 3 4.46 34.10 -9.78
N GLN A 4 5.68 33.86 -10.27
CA GLN A 4 6.08 32.56 -10.80
C GLN A 4 6.12 31.57 -9.63
N SER A 5 5.11 30.73 -9.52
CA SER A 5 5.14 29.52 -8.72
C SER A 5 6.09 28.54 -9.41
N GLY A 6 7.34 28.49 -8.93
CA GLY A 6 8.29 27.47 -9.33
C GLY A 6 7.77 26.11 -8.92
N GLU A 7 7.37 25.31 -9.89
CA GLU A 7 7.05 23.89 -9.72
C GLU A 7 8.30 23.22 -9.14
N THR A 8 8.23 22.78 -7.89
CA THR A 8 9.29 21.95 -7.31
C THR A 8 9.10 20.55 -7.90
N PRO A 9 10.04 20.01 -8.68
CA PRO A 9 9.90 18.68 -9.23
C PRO A 9 9.87 17.68 -8.08
N SER A 10 8.74 16.98 -7.93
CA SER A 10 8.62 15.89 -6.97
C SER A 10 9.58 14.77 -7.39
N ILE A 11 10.53 14.40 -6.52
CA ILE A 11 11.55 13.35 -6.74
C ILE A 11 10.91 12.00 -7.13
N LEU A 12 9.64 11.79 -6.75
CA LEU A 12 8.84 10.66 -7.20
C LEU A 12 8.60 10.68 -8.70
N ARG A 13 8.25 11.82 -9.30
CA ARG A 13 7.99 11.92 -10.75
C ARG A 13 9.21 11.50 -11.58
N ASP A 14 10.41 11.88 -11.15
CA ASP A 14 11.62 11.64 -11.92
C ASP A 14 12.08 10.17 -11.88
N ARG A 15 11.86 9.45 -10.77
CA ARG A 15 12.22 8.02 -10.65
C ARG A 15 11.16 7.07 -11.22
N THR A 16 9.91 7.51 -11.28
CA THR A 16 8.79 6.74 -11.83
C THR A 16 8.93 6.53 -13.35
N ASN A 17 9.71 7.39 -14.02
CA ASN A 17 9.94 7.37 -15.47
C ASN A 17 10.95 6.32 -15.96
N GLU A 18 11.68 5.60 -15.09
CA GLU A 18 12.59 4.52 -15.50
C GLU A 18 11.88 3.18 -15.78
N THR A 19 10.59 3.23 -16.12
CA THR A 19 9.82 2.03 -16.45
C THR A 19 10.16 1.59 -17.87
N LYS A 20 11.18 0.73 -18.01
CA LYS A 20 11.51 0.01 -19.26
C LYS A 20 10.34 -0.87 -19.70
N ARG A 21 9.37 -0.30 -20.41
CA ARG A 21 8.43 -0.95 -21.34
C ARG A 21 7.68 0.17 -22.09
N ASN A 22 8.08 0.41 -23.33
CA ASN A 22 7.56 1.41 -24.28
C ASN A 22 6.07 1.23 -24.67
N ASP A 23 5.25 0.51 -23.89
CA ASP A 23 3.86 0.15 -24.23
C ASP A 23 2.81 0.61 -23.19
N PHE A 24 3.20 1.37 -22.17
CA PHE A 24 2.21 1.90 -21.21
C PHE A 24 1.51 3.14 -21.77
N THR A 25 0.20 3.05 -21.94
CA THR A 25 -0.65 4.19 -22.28
C THR A 25 -0.53 5.26 -21.18
N ASN A 26 -0.38 6.53 -21.57
CA ASN A 26 -0.29 7.70 -20.66
C ASN A 26 -1.40 7.72 -19.57
N ASP A 27 -2.51 7.04 -19.83
CA ASP A 27 -3.64 6.86 -18.90
C ASP A 27 -3.25 6.13 -17.60
N LYS A 28 -2.43 5.06 -17.67
CA LYS A 28 -2.08 4.26 -16.48
C LYS A 28 -1.15 4.99 -15.51
N GLU A 29 -0.20 5.75 -16.05
CA GLU A 29 0.67 6.59 -15.22
C GLU A 29 -0.11 7.73 -14.55
N SER A 30 -1.08 8.32 -15.27
CA SER A 30 -1.98 9.33 -14.70
C SER A 30 -2.78 8.76 -13.52
N LEU A 31 -3.35 7.57 -13.69
CA LEU A 31 -4.07 6.86 -12.62
C LEU A 31 -3.16 6.46 -11.45
N SER A 32 -1.91 6.08 -11.73
CA SER A 32 -0.91 5.78 -10.72
C SER A 32 -0.57 7.02 -9.87
N LEU A 33 -0.36 8.17 -10.52
CA LEU A 33 -0.15 9.44 -9.83
C LEU A 33 -1.38 9.86 -9.03
N GLU A 34 -2.58 9.74 -9.61
CA GLU A 34 -3.84 10.02 -8.92
C GLU A 34 -3.98 9.15 -7.67
N SER A 35 -3.76 7.84 -7.77
CA SER A 35 -3.87 6.95 -6.60
C SER A 35 -2.81 7.25 -5.55
N MET A 36 -1.57 7.56 -5.93
CA MET A 36 -0.53 7.92 -4.99
C MET A 36 -0.77 9.28 -4.31
N SER A 37 -1.49 10.21 -4.95
CA SER A 37 -1.78 11.54 -4.40
C SER A 37 -2.63 11.54 -3.13
N TYR A 38 -3.35 10.44 -2.85
CA TYR A 38 -4.08 10.25 -1.58
C TYR A 38 -3.13 10.09 -0.38
N CYS A 39 -1.85 9.80 -0.62
CA CYS A 39 -0.84 9.72 0.42
C CYS A 39 -0.49 11.12 0.92
N SER A 40 -0.62 11.38 2.22
CA SER A 40 -0.18 12.65 2.82
C SER A 40 1.32 12.94 2.67
N ARG A 41 2.13 11.95 2.26
CA ARG A 41 3.57 12.09 2.01
C ARG A 41 3.90 12.10 0.52
N PHE A 42 2.92 12.17 -0.38
CA PHE A 42 3.12 12.00 -1.81
C PHE A 42 4.22 12.90 -2.38
N GLU A 43 4.24 14.18 -2.02
CA GLU A 43 5.23 15.12 -2.57
C GLU A 43 6.65 14.98 -2.00
N ILE A 44 6.82 14.24 -0.90
CA ILE A 44 8.08 14.16 -0.15
C ILE A 44 8.62 12.73 0.00
N CYS A 45 7.82 11.72 -0.36
CA CYS A 45 8.23 10.32 -0.27
C CYS A 45 9.22 10.03 -1.39
N SER A 46 10.28 9.28 -1.10
CA SER A 46 11.28 8.87 -2.10
C SER A 46 11.24 7.37 -2.40
N ALA A 47 10.31 6.64 -1.78
CA ALA A 47 10.21 5.19 -1.94
C ALA A 47 9.75 4.83 -3.36
N PRO A 48 10.54 4.06 -4.13
CA PRO A 48 10.21 3.72 -5.52
C PRO A 48 9.03 2.74 -5.63
N LYS A 49 8.67 2.07 -4.52
CA LYS A 49 7.51 1.19 -4.42
C LYS A 49 6.53 1.73 -3.40
N CYS A 50 5.50 2.42 -3.91
CA CYS A 50 4.43 2.94 -3.09
C CYS A 50 3.27 1.92 -2.98
N PRO A 51 2.79 1.57 -1.76
CA PRO A 51 1.63 0.70 -1.57
C PRO A 51 0.31 1.25 -2.12
N LEU A 52 0.29 2.53 -2.51
CA LEU A 52 -0.83 3.19 -3.17
C LEU A 52 -0.62 3.36 -4.69
N ASP A 53 0.44 2.78 -5.25
CA ASP A 53 0.71 2.78 -6.69
C ASP A 53 0.05 1.56 -7.35
N ILE A 54 -0.80 1.81 -8.34
CA ILE A 54 -1.42 0.77 -9.20
C ILE A 54 -0.34 -0.02 -9.97
N LEU A 55 0.79 0.61 -10.28
CA LEU A 55 1.91 0.07 -11.04
C LEU A 55 3.03 -0.50 -10.15
N ILE A 56 2.81 -0.66 -8.84
CA ILE A 56 3.83 -1.12 -7.87
C ILE A 56 4.58 -2.40 -8.31
N ASP A 57 3.90 -3.33 -9.00
CA ASP A 57 4.49 -4.61 -9.43
C ASP A 57 5.51 -4.46 -10.57
N ILE A 58 5.37 -3.42 -11.38
CA ILE A 58 6.29 -3.14 -12.49
C ILE A 58 7.35 -2.12 -12.11
N ARG A 59 7.21 -1.42 -10.97
CA ARG A 59 8.26 -0.55 -10.44
C ARG A 59 9.47 -1.39 -10.03
N THR A 60 10.65 -0.85 -10.30
CA THR A 60 11.92 -1.46 -9.87
C THR A 60 12.32 -0.88 -8.51
N SER A 61 13.02 -1.67 -7.71
CA SER A 61 13.64 -1.22 -6.47
C SER A 61 14.98 -1.94 -6.32
N ILE A 62 16.03 -1.23 -5.97
CA ILE A 62 17.33 -1.80 -5.60
C ILE A 62 17.41 -1.99 -4.08
N GLU A 63 18.49 -2.64 -3.59
CA GLU A 63 18.62 -2.99 -2.17
C GLU A 63 18.64 -1.77 -1.24
N ASP A 64 19.32 -0.70 -1.67
CA ASP A 64 19.49 0.55 -0.92
C ASP A 64 18.35 1.56 -1.10
N ASP A 65 17.33 1.23 -1.89
CA ASP A 65 16.21 2.15 -2.08
C ASP A 65 15.41 2.34 -0.78
N PRO A 66 15.01 3.59 -0.47
CA PRO A 66 14.20 3.87 0.70
C PRO A 66 12.87 3.13 0.60
N LYS A 67 12.42 2.57 1.72
CA LYS A 67 11.13 1.88 1.81
C LYS A 67 10.06 2.84 2.31
N CYS A 68 8.81 2.58 1.95
CA CYS A 68 7.69 3.33 2.51
C CYS A 68 7.60 3.14 4.04
N GLU A 69 7.89 4.20 4.79
CA GLU A 69 7.91 4.20 6.26
C GLU A 69 6.53 4.33 6.91
N MET A 70 5.51 4.68 6.13
CA MET A 70 4.16 4.88 6.65
C MET A 70 3.61 3.59 7.26
N ALA A 71 3.02 3.66 8.45
CA ALA A 71 2.49 2.47 9.13
C ALA A 71 1.41 1.75 8.31
N LYS A 72 1.40 0.41 8.40
CA LYS A 72 0.46 -0.46 7.66
C LYS A 72 -1.03 -0.06 7.82
N PRO A 73 -1.55 0.23 9.02
CA PRO A 73 -2.94 0.66 9.17
C PRO A 73 -3.22 1.98 8.45
N THR A 74 -2.29 2.93 8.49
CA THR A 74 -2.41 4.23 7.83
C THR A 74 -2.49 4.10 6.32
N ARG A 75 -1.64 3.27 5.70
CA ARG A 75 -1.70 3.01 4.25
C ARG A 75 -3.03 2.38 3.84
N HIS A 76 -3.53 1.45 4.64
CA HIS A 76 -4.83 0.83 4.39
C HIS A 76 -5.98 1.84 4.53
N LYS A 77 -5.90 2.77 5.47
CA LYS A 77 -6.86 3.87 5.63
C LYS A 77 -6.90 4.75 4.38
N TYR A 78 -5.75 5.08 3.79
CA TYR A 78 -5.71 5.85 2.54
C TYR A 78 -6.31 5.10 1.36
N TRP A 79 -6.09 3.79 1.25
CA TRP A 79 -6.79 2.97 0.27
C TRP A 79 -8.32 2.99 0.50
N LEU A 80 -8.79 2.90 1.75
CA LEU A 80 -10.22 2.96 2.05
C LEU A 80 -10.88 4.29 1.68
N SER A 81 -10.14 5.40 1.72
CA SER A 81 -10.65 6.73 1.37
C SER A 81 -10.68 7.04 -0.13
N MET A 82 -10.11 6.17 -0.97
CA MET A 82 -10.15 6.34 -2.42
C MET A 82 -11.55 6.03 -3.00
N PRO A 83 -11.90 6.61 -4.16
CA PRO A 83 -13.03 6.17 -4.97
C PRO A 83 -12.94 4.67 -5.30
N ASP A 84 -14.09 4.02 -5.45
CA ASP A 84 -14.16 2.57 -5.69
C ASP A 84 -13.45 2.14 -6.99
N GLU A 85 -13.46 3.02 -8.00
CA GLU A 85 -12.74 2.85 -9.26
C GLU A 85 -11.23 2.68 -9.04
N LEU A 86 -10.61 3.54 -8.21
CA LEU A 86 -9.20 3.40 -7.86
C LEU A 86 -8.96 2.22 -6.91
N LYS A 87 -9.82 2.03 -5.90
CA LYS A 87 -9.69 0.93 -4.93
C LYS A 87 -9.59 -0.44 -5.58
N SER A 88 -10.39 -0.66 -6.62
CA SER A 88 -10.44 -1.91 -7.36
C SER A 88 -9.18 -2.18 -8.19
N ARG A 89 -8.44 -1.12 -8.55
CA ARG A 89 -7.23 -1.18 -9.37
C ARG A 89 -5.95 -1.38 -8.57
N LEU A 90 -5.93 -1.04 -7.29
CA LEU A 90 -4.73 -1.26 -6.45
C LEU A 90 -4.55 -2.77 -6.18
N PRO A 91 -3.44 -3.39 -6.61
CA PRO A 91 -3.24 -4.83 -6.51
C PRO A 91 -3.23 -5.33 -5.06
N TYR A 92 -2.70 -4.50 -4.15
CA TYR A 92 -2.49 -4.88 -2.76
C TYR A 92 -3.28 -4.07 -1.75
N ARG A 93 -4.25 -3.26 -2.18
CA ARG A 93 -5.22 -2.58 -1.28
C ARG A 93 -4.57 -1.78 -0.15
N GLY A 94 -3.49 -1.05 -0.47
CA GLY A 94 -2.69 -0.26 0.50
C GLY A 94 -1.65 -1.06 1.30
N TYR A 95 -1.49 -2.35 1.03
CA TYR A 95 -0.45 -3.19 1.62
C TYR A 95 0.73 -3.36 0.67
N LEU A 96 1.86 -3.82 1.21
CA LEU A 96 2.92 -4.40 0.39
C LEU A 96 2.57 -5.85 0.01
N SER A 97 3.07 -6.33 -1.12
CA SER A 97 2.80 -7.70 -1.62
C SER A 97 2.98 -8.78 -0.54
N LYS A 98 4.11 -8.74 0.19
CA LYS A 98 4.38 -9.69 1.29
C LYS A 98 3.33 -9.62 2.42
N GLU A 99 2.89 -8.42 2.77
CA GLU A 99 1.88 -8.22 3.83
C GLU A 99 0.50 -8.70 3.39
N TYR A 100 0.14 -8.42 2.14
CA TYR A 100 -1.11 -8.85 1.54
C TYR A 100 -1.18 -10.37 1.46
N ASN A 101 -0.11 -11.02 0.98
CA ASN A 101 -0.01 -12.48 0.90
C ASN A 101 -0.09 -13.14 2.28
N ARG A 102 0.54 -12.56 3.31
CA ARG A 102 0.39 -13.03 4.71
C ARG A 102 -1.05 -12.93 5.19
N LYS A 103 -1.75 -11.83 4.88
CA LYS A 103 -3.17 -11.63 5.22
C LYS A 103 -4.05 -12.67 4.53
N LEU A 104 -3.85 -12.92 3.23
CA LEU A 104 -4.57 -13.94 2.48
C LEU A 104 -4.31 -15.35 3.02
N ALA A 105 -3.06 -15.70 3.30
CA ALA A 105 -2.71 -16.99 3.88
C ALA A 105 -3.36 -17.18 5.27
N ALA A 106 -3.36 -16.15 6.11
CA ALA A 106 -4.04 -16.18 7.41
C ALA A 106 -5.56 -16.38 7.23
N ARG A 107 -6.17 -15.68 6.27
CA ARG A 107 -7.60 -15.83 5.98
C ARG A 107 -7.94 -17.23 5.49
N LYS A 108 -7.17 -17.78 4.54
CA LYS A 108 -7.34 -19.16 4.07
C LYS A 108 -7.24 -20.18 5.20
N ARG A 109 -6.25 -20.03 6.08
CA ARG A 109 -6.11 -20.90 7.26
C ARG A 109 -7.31 -20.80 8.20
N TRP A 110 -7.84 -19.60 8.41
CA TRP A 110 -9.03 -19.40 9.26
C TRP A 110 -10.29 -20.02 8.63
N ASP A 111 -10.46 -19.82 7.32
CA ASP A 111 -11.62 -20.31 6.59
C ASP A 111 -11.64 -21.85 6.53
N SER A 112 -10.47 -22.51 6.57
CA SER A 112 -10.36 -23.98 6.63
C SER A 112 -10.63 -24.60 8.01
N LEU A 113 -10.78 -23.80 9.06
CA LEU A 113 -11.08 -24.30 10.41
C LEU A 113 -12.55 -24.69 10.56
N THR A 114 -12.82 -25.72 11.35
CA THR A 114 -14.18 -26.03 11.82
C THR A 114 -14.67 -24.98 12.81
N ASP A 115 -15.97 -24.97 13.08
CA ASP A 115 -16.55 -24.01 14.02
C ASP A 115 -16.05 -24.26 15.46
N GLU A 116 -15.80 -25.52 15.85
CA GLU A 116 -15.17 -25.88 17.12
C GLU A 116 -13.76 -25.28 17.23
N GLN A 117 -12.94 -25.45 16.19
CA GLN A 117 -11.58 -24.89 16.16
C GLN A 117 -11.58 -23.36 16.19
N ARG A 118 -12.51 -22.72 15.46
CA ARG A 118 -12.68 -21.26 15.49
C ARG A 118 -13.12 -20.76 16.86
N LYS A 119 -13.95 -21.53 17.57
CA LYS A 119 -14.39 -21.23 18.94
C LYS A 119 -13.21 -21.31 19.91
N GLU A 120 -12.42 -22.39 19.84
CA GLU A 120 -11.23 -22.55 20.69
C GLU A 120 -10.23 -21.39 20.53
N ILE A 121 -9.96 -20.96 19.29
CA ILE A 121 -9.08 -19.82 19.04
C ILE A 121 -9.67 -18.52 19.61
N ARG A 122 -10.98 -18.29 19.44
CA ARG A 122 -11.66 -17.12 20.02
C ARG A 122 -11.55 -17.12 21.55
N ASP A 123 -11.79 -18.26 22.18
CA ASP A 123 -11.72 -18.41 23.63
C ASP A 123 -10.29 -18.16 24.14
N ARG A 124 -9.27 -18.66 23.43
CA ARG A 124 -7.86 -18.39 23.77
C ARG A 124 -7.50 -16.92 23.65
N LEU A 125 -7.94 -16.24 22.59
CA LEU A 125 -7.69 -14.80 22.41
C LEU A 125 -8.41 -13.95 23.46
N SER A 126 -9.61 -14.37 23.89
CA SER A 126 -10.36 -13.71 24.96
C SER A 126 -9.69 -13.87 26.33
N LYS A 127 -9.03 -15.00 26.59
CA LYS A 127 -8.37 -15.29 27.88
C LYS A 127 -6.95 -14.72 27.97
N GLY A 128 -6.24 -14.60 26.84
CA GLY A 128 -4.89 -14.04 26.79
C GLY A 128 -4.77 -12.53 27.05
N GLY A 129 -5.87 -11.84 27.37
CA GLY A 129 -5.88 -10.45 27.85
C GLY A 129 -5.84 -10.31 29.38
N GLN A 130 -5.94 -11.42 30.13
CA GLN A 130 -5.70 -11.47 31.57
C GLN A 130 -4.23 -11.84 31.81
N TYR A 131 -3.34 -10.85 31.72
CA TYR A 131 -2.09 -10.94 32.48
C TYR A 131 -2.41 -10.43 33.87
N ASP A 132 -2.35 -11.32 34.86
CA ASP A 132 -2.36 -10.93 36.26
C ASP A 132 -1.18 -9.97 36.51
N GLU A 133 -1.49 -8.75 36.93
CA GLU A 133 -0.51 -7.85 37.55
C GLU A 133 -0.09 -8.50 38.87
N ALA A 134 1.04 -9.21 38.84
CA ALA A 134 1.73 -9.75 40.01
C ALA A 134 3.03 -8.99 40.24
#